data_AF-A0A2J8X5D3-F1
#
_entry.id   AF-A0A2J8X5D3-F1
#
_cell.length_a   1.000
_cell.length_b   1.000
_cell.length_c   1.000
_cell.angle_alpha   90.00
_cell.angle_beta   90.00
_cell.angle_gamma   90.00
#
_symmetry.space_group_name_H-M   'P 1'
#
loop_
_entity.id
_entity.type
_entity.pdbx_description
1 polymer ?
#
loop_
_entity_poly.entity_id
_entity_poly.type
_entity_poly.pdbx_seq_one_letter_code
_entity_poly.pdbx_strand_id
1 'polypeptide(L)'
;MFGFRVWREARDRIVGFPGRYHAWDIPHQSWLYNSNYSCELSMVLTGAAFFHKYYAYLYSYVMPQAIRDMVDEYINCEDIAMNFLVSHITRKPPIKVTSRWTFRCPGCPQALSHDDSH
;
A
#
# COMPACT_ATOMS: atom_id res chain seq x y z
N MET A 1 -10.26 15.17 10.58
CA MET A 1 -9.85 14.00 9.78
C MET A 1 -9.06 13.04 10.67
N PHE A 2 -9.65 11.89 11.05
CA PHE A 2 -9.07 10.95 12.02
C PHE A 2 -7.74 10.33 11.55
N GLY A 3 -7.66 9.88 10.29
CA GLY A 3 -6.45 9.24 9.75
C GLY A 3 -5.19 10.11 9.85
N PHE A 4 -5.29 11.41 9.56
CA PHE A 4 -4.15 12.33 9.69
C PHE A 4 -3.69 12.50 11.16
N ARG A 5 -4.61 12.47 12.13
CA ARG A 5 -4.24 12.52 13.55
C ARG A 5 -3.44 11.29 13.96
N VAL A 6 -3.88 10.11 13.53
CA VAL A 6 -3.14 8.86 13.77
C VAL A 6 -1.76 8.91 13.10
N TRP A 7 -1.69 9.37 11.85
CA TRP A 7 -0.41 9.53 11.16
C TRP A 7 0.54 10.49 11.88
N ARG A 8 0.04 11.58 12.48
CA ARG A 8 0.88 12.52 13.24
C ARG A 8 1.56 11.89 14.45
N GLU A 9 0.98 10.84 15.03
CA GLU A 9 1.53 10.05 16.15
C GLU A 9 2.43 8.90 15.65
N ALA A 10 2.40 8.58 14.36
CA ALA A 10 3.09 7.46 13.73
C ALA A 10 3.70 7.84 12.37
N ARG A 11 4.43 8.97 12.32
CA ARG A 11 4.86 9.62 11.07
C ARG A 11 5.81 8.77 10.22
N ASP A 12 6.47 7.80 10.84
CA ASP A 12 7.39 6.85 10.23
C ASP A 12 6.70 5.64 9.59
N ARG A 13 5.36 5.57 9.61
CA ARG A 13 4.59 4.45 9.06
C ARG A 13 3.61 4.91 7.99
N ILE A 14 3.19 3.98 7.13
CA ILE A 14 2.05 4.18 6.24
C ILE A 14 0.78 4.02 7.08
N VAL A 15 -0.08 5.03 7.04
CA VAL A 15 -1.34 5.07 7.80
C VAL A 15 -2.49 5.33 6.84
N GLY A 16 -3.44 4.41 6.69
CA GLY A 16 -4.48 4.55 5.67
C GLY A 16 -5.69 3.67 5.89
N PHE A 17 -6.58 3.64 4.88
CA PHE A 17 -7.91 3.04 5.02
C PHE A 17 -8.00 1.64 4.40
N PRO A 18 -7.66 1.42 3.12
CA PRO A 18 -7.79 0.11 2.51
C PRO A 18 -6.60 -0.76 2.93
N GLY A 19 -6.88 -1.81 3.70
CA GLY A 19 -5.89 -2.79 4.12
C GLY A 19 -5.86 -4.01 3.21
N ARG A 20 -4.68 -4.60 3.05
CA ARG A 20 -4.41 -5.86 2.34
C ARG A 20 -3.40 -6.68 3.12
N TYR A 21 -3.27 -7.95 2.76
CA TYR A 21 -2.24 -8.81 3.33
C TYR A 21 -1.64 -9.74 2.29
N HIS A 22 -0.43 -10.21 2.57
CA HIS A 22 0.20 -11.32 1.85
C HIS A 22 0.13 -12.57 2.72
N ALA A 23 -0.01 -13.72 2.10
CA ALA A 23 0.02 -15.02 2.78
C ALA A 23 0.84 -16.02 1.97
N TRP A 24 1.55 -16.91 2.67
CA TRP A 24 2.23 -18.01 2.01
C TRP A 24 1.21 -19.09 1.65
N ASP A 25 1.19 -19.46 0.38
CA ASP A 25 0.30 -20.49 -0.12
C ASP A 25 1.04 -21.82 -0.25
N ILE A 26 0.70 -22.74 0.66
CA ILE A 26 1.36 -24.03 0.78
C ILE A 26 1.21 -24.89 -0.50
N PRO A 27 0.02 -24.99 -1.13
CA PRO A 27 -0.17 -25.79 -2.34
C PRO A 27 0.67 -25.30 -3.53
N HIS A 28 0.77 -23.99 -3.76
CA HIS A 28 1.50 -23.44 -4.90
C HIS A 28 2.94 -23.02 -4.57
N GLN A 29 3.37 -23.17 -3.30
CA GLN A 29 4.70 -22.78 -2.81
C GLN A 29 5.08 -21.35 -3.20
N SER A 30 4.12 -20.42 -3.07
CA SER A 30 4.28 -19.04 -3.53
C SER A 30 3.58 -18.05 -2.58
N TRP A 31 3.94 -16.77 -2.72
CA TRP A 31 3.29 -15.68 -1.99
C TRP A 31 2.04 -15.23 -2.73
N LEU A 32 0.91 -15.17 -2.01
CA LEU A 32 -0.34 -14.64 -2.53
C LEU A 32 -0.62 -13.24 -1.98
N TYR A 33 -1.07 -12.37 -2.88
CA TYR A 33 -1.74 -11.13 -2.51
C TYR A 33 -3.21 -11.42 -2.20
N ASN A 34 -3.71 -10.93 -1.05
CA ASN A 34 -5.08 -11.16 -0.63
C ASN A 34 -5.80 -9.87 -0.24
N SER A 35 -6.99 -9.69 -0.83
CA SER A 35 -7.88 -8.54 -0.64
C SER A 35 -9.17 -8.87 0.11
N ASN A 36 -9.31 -10.11 0.59
CA ASN A 36 -10.50 -10.58 1.28
C ASN A 36 -10.66 -9.93 2.67
N TYR A 37 -11.88 -10.01 3.22
CA TYR A 37 -12.21 -9.49 4.53
C TYR A 37 -11.58 -10.34 5.64
N SER A 38 -10.34 -10.01 5.98
CA SER A 38 -9.53 -10.68 7.00
C SER A 38 -8.97 -9.70 8.02
N CYS A 39 -8.81 -10.14 9.27
CA CYS A 39 -8.11 -9.37 10.30
C CYS A 39 -6.60 -9.26 10.05
N GLU A 40 -6.06 -10.02 9.09
CA GLU A 40 -4.67 -9.93 8.67
C GLU A 40 -4.37 -8.61 7.94
N LEU A 41 -3.21 -8.03 8.25
CA LEU A 41 -2.77 -6.77 7.68
C LEU A 41 -1.25 -6.76 7.51
N SER A 42 -0.80 -6.60 6.26
CA SER A 42 0.61 -6.35 5.97
C SER A 42 0.83 -5.15 5.06
N MET A 43 -0.23 -4.64 4.44
CA MET A 43 -0.16 -3.59 3.43
C MET A 43 -1.33 -2.62 3.59
N VAL A 44 -1.06 -1.33 3.31
CA VAL A 44 -2.09 -0.30 3.18
C VAL A 44 -1.95 0.34 1.80
N LEU A 45 -3.05 0.43 1.06
CA LEU A 45 -3.06 1.00 -0.29
C LEU A 45 -2.76 2.50 -0.27
N THR A 46 -1.80 2.93 -1.08
CA THR A 46 -1.31 4.31 -1.22
C THR A 46 -2.37 5.29 -1.73
N GLY A 47 -3.35 4.83 -2.50
CA GLY A 47 -4.45 5.67 -3.01
C GLY A 47 -5.35 6.30 -1.93
N ALA A 48 -5.31 5.80 -0.70
CA ALA A 48 -6.00 6.41 0.44
C ALA A 48 -5.18 6.23 1.73
N ALA A 49 -3.97 6.78 1.74
CA ALA A 49 -3.05 6.73 2.87
C ALA A 49 -2.29 8.04 3.11
N PHE A 50 -1.74 8.16 4.32
CA PHE A 50 -0.77 9.17 4.72
C PHE A 50 0.57 8.47 4.95
N PHE A 51 1.62 9.01 4.36
CA PHE A 51 3.00 8.60 4.60
C PHE A 51 3.91 9.83 4.50
N HIS A 52 5.11 9.74 5.07
CA HIS A 52 6.04 10.86 5.04
C HIS A 52 6.62 11.07 3.63
N LYS A 53 6.70 12.32 3.16
CA LYS A 53 7.24 12.67 1.82
C LYS A 53 8.64 12.11 1.54
N TYR A 54 9.41 11.87 2.60
CA TYR A 54 10.71 11.22 2.52
C TYR A 54 10.66 9.86 1.82
N TYR A 55 9.59 9.08 2.01
CA TYR A 55 9.45 7.79 1.36
C TYR A 55 9.16 7.91 -0.14
N ALA A 56 8.50 8.99 -0.60
CA ALA A 56 8.39 9.27 -2.03
C ALA A 56 9.77 9.57 -2.64
N TYR A 57 10.61 10.34 -1.95
CA TYR A 57 11.99 10.57 -2.39
C TYR A 57 12.78 9.27 -2.48
N LEU A 58 12.71 8.42 -1.44
CA LEU A 58 13.40 7.13 -1.44
C LEU A 58 12.87 6.20 -2.53
N TYR A 59 11.57 6.17 -2.76
CA TYR A 59 10.97 5.41 -3.85
C TYR A 59 11.55 5.86 -5.20
N SER A 60 11.55 7.16 -5.49
CA SER A 60 11.99 7.66 -6.80
C SER A 60 13.49 7.55 -7.04
N TYR A 61 14.31 7.80 -6.02
CA TYR A 61 15.76 8.01 -6.21
C TYR A 61 16.65 6.94 -5.59
N VAL A 62 16.13 6.14 -4.65
CA VAL A 62 16.94 5.16 -3.90
C VAL A 62 16.48 3.72 -4.17
N MET A 63 15.20 3.50 -4.43
CA MET A 63 14.69 2.17 -4.77
C MET A 63 15.39 1.64 -6.02
N PRO A 64 15.84 0.37 -6.01
CA PRO A 64 16.44 -0.28 -7.17
C PRO A 64 15.56 -0.09 -8.42
N GLN A 65 16.19 0.32 -9.52
CA GLN A 65 15.50 0.61 -10.79
C GLN A 65 14.65 -0.58 -11.24
N ALA A 66 15.15 -1.82 -11.10
CA ALA A 66 14.41 -3.04 -11.46
C ALA A 66 13.03 -3.16 -10.79
N ILE A 67 12.86 -2.67 -9.55
CA ILE A 67 11.55 -2.69 -8.88
C ILE A 67 10.63 -1.64 -9.50
N ARG A 68 11.16 -0.45 -9.81
CA ARG A 68 10.40 0.61 -10.47
C ARG A 68 10.01 0.23 -11.90
N ASP A 69 10.92 -0.42 -12.63
CA ASP A 69 10.66 -0.92 -13.99
C ASP A 69 9.48 -1.91 -13.99
N MET A 70 9.40 -2.81 -12.99
CA MET A 70 8.24 -3.69 -12.85
C MET A 70 6.95 -2.91 -12.60
N VAL A 71 6.98 -1.92 -11.70
CA VAL A 71 5.78 -1.10 -11.42
C VAL A 71 5.32 -0.36 -12.67
N ASP A 72 6.26 0.19 -13.43
CA ASP A 72 6.00 0.93 -14.66
C ASP A 72 5.50 -0.02 -15.78
N GLU A 73 6.04 -1.25 -15.88
CA GLU A 73 5.62 -2.26 -16.86
C GLU A 73 4.18 -2.75 -16.62
N TYR A 74 3.82 -3.02 -15.36
CA TYR A 74 2.50 -3.53 -15.02
C TYR A 74 1.46 -2.43 -14.75
N ILE A 75 1.89 -1.16 -14.69
CA ILE A 75 1.08 0.00 -14.28
C ILE A 75 0.30 -0.31 -12.99
N ASN A 76 0.97 -0.98 -12.04
CA ASN A 76 0.37 -1.51 -10.83
C ASN A 76 1.45 -1.80 -9.79
N CYS A 77 1.04 -2.15 -8.57
CA CYS A 77 1.89 -2.61 -7.47
C CYS A 77 2.80 -1.53 -6.86
N GLU A 78 2.54 -0.25 -7.12
CA GLU A 78 3.28 0.86 -6.50
C GLU A 78 3.07 0.89 -4.99
N ASP A 79 1.87 0.51 -4.56
CA ASP A 79 1.47 0.33 -3.17
C ASP A 79 2.25 -0.80 -2.50
N ILE A 80 2.42 -1.95 -3.16
CA ILE A 80 3.20 -3.09 -2.67
C ILE A 80 4.65 -2.67 -2.48
N ALA A 81 5.25 -2.06 -3.51
CA ALA A 81 6.63 -1.57 -3.48
C ALA A 81 6.83 -0.52 -2.36
N MET A 82 5.89 0.41 -2.19
CA MET A 82 5.93 1.40 -1.11
C MET A 82 5.85 0.75 0.28
N ASN A 83 4.97 -0.24 0.47
CA ASN A 83 4.85 -0.97 1.74
C ASN A 83 6.15 -1.74 2.07
N PHE A 84 6.78 -2.38 1.07
CA PHE A 84 8.10 -3.01 1.25
C PHE A 84 9.16 -1.99 1.65
N LEU A 85 9.26 -0.86 0.94
CA LEU A 85 10.24 0.18 1.21
C LEU A 85 10.13 0.71 2.64
N VAL A 86 8.92 1.13 3.04
CA VAL A 86 8.72 1.72 4.37
C VAL A 86 8.95 0.68 5.47
N SER A 87 8.46 -0.54 5.29
CA SER A 87 8.64 -1.63 6.28
C SER A 87 10.11 -2.05 6.40
N HIS A 88 10.85 -2.07 5.29
CA HIS A 88 12.28 -2.40 5.29
C HIS A 88 13.11 -1.38 6.07
N ILE A 89 12.82 -0.09 5.90
CA ILE A 89 13.56 1.00 6.55
C ILE A 89 13.20 1.10 8.03
N THR A 90 11.90 1.03 8.35
CA THR A 90 11.40 1.34 9.69
C THR A 90 11.32 0.11 10.59
N ARG A 91 11.31 -1.09 9.99
CA ARG A 91 11.06 -2.38 10.65
C ARG A 91 9.72 -2.42 11.39
N LYS A 92 8.75 -1.67 10.90
CA LYS A 92 7.40 -1.55 11.48
C LYS A 92 6.33 -1.85 10.45
N PRO A 93 5.19 -2.43 10.86
CA PRO A 93 4.05 -2.66 9.98
C PRO A 93 3.27 -1.35 9.72
N PRO A 94 2.44 -1.31 8.66
CA PRO A 94 1.53 -0.19 8.42
C PRO A 94 0.36 -0.17 9.42
N ILE A 95 -0.41 0.93 9.45
CA ILE A 95 -1.57 1.09 10.33
C ILE A 95 -2.84 1.32 9.50
N LYS A 96 -3.84 0.46 9.72
CA LYS A 96 -5.20 0.65 9.20
C LYS A 96 -6.04 1.47 10.18
N VAL A 97 -6.69 2.54 9.72
CA VAL A 97 -7.45 3.49 10.57
C VAL A 97 -8.97 3.30 10.53
N THR A 98 -9.47 2.24 9.92
CA THR A 98 -10.90 1.94 9.82
C THR A 98 -11.19 0.47 10.04
N SER A 99 -12.31 0.16 10.70
CA SER A 99 -12.85 -1.19 10.75
C SER A 99 -13.61 -1.56 9.48
N ARG A 100 -13.99 -0.57 8.65
CA ARG A 100 -14.67 -0.83 7.38
C ARG A 100 -13.69 -1.45 6.40
N TRP A 101 -14.15 -2.49 5.74
CA TRP A 101 -13.39 -3.19 4.71
C TRP A 101 -13.29 -2.40 3.40
N THR A 102 -14.35 -1.66 3.08
CA THR A 102 -14.45 -0.86 1.85
C THR A 102 -14.29 0.61 2.15
N PHE A 103 -13.34 1.24 1.45
CA PHE A 103 -13.23 2.68 1.39
C PHE A 103 -14.19 3.18 0.30
N ARG A 104 -15.33 3.75 0.69
CA ARG A 104 -16.25 4.34 -0.27
C ARG A 104 -15.74 5.73 -0.65
N CYS A 105 -15.34 5.91 -1.89
CA CYS A 105 -15.17 7.22 -2.51
C CYS A 105 -16.40 7.52 -3.37
N PRO A 106 -17.35 8.37 -2.92
CA PRO A 106 -18.59 8.65 -3.65
C PRO A 106 -18.38 9.32 -5.01
N GLY A 107 -17.22 9.94 -5.24
CA GLY A 107 -16.86 10.63 -6.49
C GLY A 107 -15.82 9.90 -7.35
N CYS A 108 -15.51 8.64 -7.07
CA CYS A 108 -14.53 7.86 -7.84
C CYS A 108 -15.26 6.74 -8.62
N PRO A 109 -15.63 6.97 -9.90
CA PRO A 109 -16.43 6.01 -10.68
C PRO A 109 -15.67 4.74 -11.09
N GLN A 110 -14.35 4.83 -11.31
CA GLN A 110 -13.44 3.72 -11.59
C GLN A 110 -12.05 4.02 -11.02
N ALA A 111 -11.29 2.98 -10.68
CA ALA A 111 -9.88 3.15 -10.33
C ALA A 111 -9.06 3.35 -11.62
N LEU A 112 -8.00 4.15 -11.56
CA LEU A 112 -7.10 4.42 -12.69
C LEU A 112 -6.52 3.13 -13.32
N SER A 113 -6.34 2.08 -12.52
CA SER A 113 -5.86 0.77 -12.97
C SER A 113 -6.85 0.00 -13.85
N HIS A 114 -8.08 0.51 -14.04
CA HIS A 114 -9.09 -0.10 -14.93
C HIS A 114 -9.20 0.61 -16.28
N ASP A 115 -8.40 1.66 -16.52
CA ASP A 115 -8.39 2.39 -17.77
C ASP A 115 -7.26 1.87 -18.68
N ASP A 116 -7.63 1.19 -19.77
CA ASP A 116 -6.69 0.63 -20.75
C ASP A 116 -6.05 1.70 -21.66
N SER A 117 -6.43 2.98 -21.52
CA SER A 117 -5.98 4.07 -22.39
C SER A 117 -4.70 4.80 -21.92
N HIS A 118 -4.10 4.32 -20.83
CA HIS A 118 -3.02 4.99 -20.12
C HIS A 118 -1.63 4.42 -20.38
#